data_AF-A0A0J8R9X4-F1
#
_entry.id   AF-A0A0J8R9X4-F1
#
_cell.length_a   1.000
_cell.length_b   1.000
_cell.length_c   1.000
_cell.angle_alpha   90.00
_cell.angle_beta   90.00
_cell.angle_gamma   90.00
#
_symmetry.space_group_name_H-M   'P 1'
#
loop_
_entity.id
_entity.type
_entity.pdbx_description
1 polymer ?
#
loop_
_entity_poly.entity_id
_entity_poly.type
_entity_poly.pdbx_seq_one_letter_code
_entity_poly.pdbx_strand_id
1 'polypeptide(L)'
;MAEGYVDMALDASLESAAAQESAKSEPEFGYLTTLRTAVSIAHLIITCINTVLMPLASSNITIRRDMEKKTNFATNRIEEKINAIEQKTVDVALAWVTRVLSGQKRNDFRPKEGVTEAGAGWLEMLQTPTCASISGFLTRLHSVALNSLPSSGSNVKTFLTEIALGTRALLLEHFKKFPVNGPGGLMVTKDMTRYTELLRSWDIDEGVKGIGGALDVLLEVGSLFVVGPEALRERIRAGTTGGSGGGGGGGTNTSQGKSNVALSVQEVRAYVLRREDSGTVGMQSVLNSL
;
A
#
# COMPACT_ATOMS: atom_id res chain seq x y z
N MET A 1 13.99 -32.04 -18.18
CA MET A 1 12.53 -32.26 -18.27
C MET A 1 11.75 -31.44 -17.25
N ALA A 2 12.03 -31.52 -15.93
CA ALA A 2 11.33 -30.69 -14.93
C ALA A 2 11.58 -29.17 -15.06
N GLU A 3 12.78 -28.78 -15.52
CA GLU A 3 13.19 -27.38 -15.74
C GLU A 3 12.27 -26.63 -16.72
N GLY A 4 11.62 -27.31 -17.66
CA GLY A 4 10.73 -26.68 -18.65
C GLY A 4 9.30 -26.46 -18.17
N TYR A 5 8.77 -27.31 -17.28
CA TYR A 5 7.36 -27.23 -16.88
C TYR A 5 7.09 -26.10 -15.88
N VAL A 6 7.96 -25.94 -14.87
CA VAL A 6 7.85 -24.83 -13.91
C VAL A 6 8.06 -23.50 -14.62
N ASP A 7 9.06 -23.42 -15.49
CA ASP A 7 9.40 -22.20 -16.23
C ASP A 7 8.25 -21.75 -17.14
N MET A 8 7.62 -22.68 -17.86
CA MET A 8 6.46 -22.44 -18.72
C MET A 8 5.20 -22.08 -17.93
N ALA A 9 4.96 -22.73 -16.78
CA ALA A 9 3.82 -22.40 -15.92
C ALA A 9 3.94 -20.98 -15.33
N LEU A 10 5.15 -20.56 -14.99
CA LEU A 10 5.41 -19.19 -14.54
C LEU A 10 5.24 -18.18 -15.68
N ASP A 11 5.66 -18.49 -16.91
CA ASP A 11 5.39 -17.61 -18.07
C ASP A 11 3.88 -17.45 -18.32
N ALA A 12 3.11 -18.54 -18.28
CA ALA A 12 1.66 -18.48 -18.43
C ALA A 12 0.98 -17.69 -17.31
N SER A 13 1.51 -17.78 -16.09
CA SER A 13 1.03 -16.98 -14.94
C SER A 13 1.33 -15.49 -15.13
N LEU A 14 2.50 -15.16 -15.67
CA LEU A 14 2.89 -13.78 -15.99
C LEU A 14 2.02 -13.18 -17.09
N GLU A 15 1.74 -13.95 -18.16
CA GLU A 15 0.82 -13.53 -19.22
C GLU A 15 -0.61 -13.32 -18.68
N SER A 16 -1.07 -14.21 -17.80
CA SER A 16 -2.37 -14.09 -17.13
C SER A 16 -2.44 -12.83 -16.25
N ALA A 17 -1.37 -12.52 -15.52
CA ALA A 17 -1.26 -11.28 -14.74
C ALA A 17 -1.31 -10.04 -15.65
N ALA A 18 -0.59 -10.06 -16.78
CA ALA A 18 -0.59 -8.96 -17.72
C ALA A 18 -1.97 -8.73 -18.38
N ALA A 19 -2.73 -9.78 -18.64
CA ALA A 19 -4.09 -9.67 -19.18
C ALA A 19 -5.03 -8.89 -18.24
N GLN A 20 -4.82 -8.95 -16.92
CA GLN A 20 -5.67 -8.26 -15.93
C GLN A 20 -5.53 -6.74 -15.96
N GLU A 21 -4.42 -6.19 -16.46
CA GLU A 21 -4.16 -4.73 -16.47
C GLU A 21 -5.20 -3.97 -17.33
N SER A 22 -5.59 -4.59 -18.45
CA SER A 22 -6.56 -4.03 -19.40
C SER A 22 -8.02 -4.40 -19.10
N ALA A 23 -8.27 -5.20 -18.05
CA ALA A 23 -9.60 -5.68 -17.73
C ALA A 23 -10.54 -4.52 -17.33
N LYS A 24 -11.79 -4.59 -17.81
CA LYS A 24 -12.84 -3.60 -17.47
C LYS A 24 -13.50 -3.90 -16.11
N SER A 25 -13.50 -5.17 -15.71
CA SER A 25 -14.01 -5.66 -14.44
C SER A 25 -12.92 -5.67 -13.36
N GLU A 26 -13.32 -5.97 -12.12
CA GLU A 26 -12.40 -6.20 -11.03
C GLU A 26 -11.38 -7.30 -11.41
N PRO A 27 -10.07 -7.10 -11.20
CA PRO A 27 -9.05 -8.09 -11.50
C PRO A 27 -9.21 -9.37 -10.69
N GLU A 28 -8.94 -10.50 -11.34
CA GLU A 28 -8.86 -11.80 -10.69
C GLU A 28 -7.40 -12.24 -10.51
N PHE A 29 -7.07 -12.73 -9.31
CA PHE A 29 -5.71 -13.09 -8.92
C PHE A 29 -5.47 -14.61 -8.89
N GLY A 30 -6.30 -15.39 -9.60
CA GLY A 30 -6.24 -16.86 -9.59
C GLY A 30 -4.87 -17.41 -10.03
N TYR A 31 -4.16 -16.71 -10.91
CA TYR A 31 -2.82 -17.08 -11.38
C TYR A 31 -1.76 -17.11 -10.27
N LEU A 32 -1.98 -16.41 -9.14
CA LEU A 32 -1.05 -16.46 -8.01
C LEU A 32 -0.99 -17.87 -7.40
N THR A 33 -2.07 -18.65 -7.47
CA THR A 33 -2.12 -20.00 -6.85
C THR A 33 -1.07 -20.95 -7.43
N THR A 34 -0.67 -20.73 -8.70
CA THR A 34 0.40 -21.49 -9.37
C THR A 34 1.77 -21.25 -8.72
N LEU A 35 2.00 -20.09 -8.10
CA LEU A 35 3.29 -19.73 -7.48
C LEU A 35 3.58 -20.64 -6.28
N ARG A 36 2.59 -20.98 -5.45
CA ARG A 36 2.77 -21.91 -4.31
C ARG A 36 3.36 -23.23 -4.79
N THR A 37 2.78 -23.79 -5.85
CA THR A 37 3.21 -25.06 -6.43
C THR A 37 4.59 -24.94 -7.06
N ALA A 38 4.84 -23.87 -7.82
CA ALA A 38 6.14 -23.60 -8.44
C ALA A 38 7.26 -23.48 -7.39
N VAL A 39 7.05 -22.70 -6.33
CA VAL A 39 8.00 -22.54 -5.22
C VAL A 39 8.25 -23.86 -4.50
N SER A 40 7.19 -24.63 -4.22
CA SER A 40 7.32 -25.93 -3.54
C SER A 40 8.14 -26.92 -4.37
N ILE A 41 7.88 -26.99 -5.67
CA ILE A 41 8.64 -27.85 -6.60
C ILE A 41 10.10 -27.39 -6.67
N ALA A 42 10.35 -26.08 -6.84
CA ALA A 42 11.70 -25.52 -6.88
C ALA A 42 12.47 -25.85 -5.60
N HIS A 43 11.86 -25.63 -4.43
CA HIS A 43 12.49 -25.93 -3.14
C HIS A 43 12.83 -27.41 -2.97
N LEU A 44 11.94 -28.31 -3.40
CA LEU A 44 12.18 -29.76 -3.34
C LEU A 44 13.31 -30.18 -4.29
N ILE A 45 13.34 -29.64 -5.51
CA ILE A 45 14.39 -29.90 -6.49
C ILE A 45 15.74 -29.41 -5.97
N ILE A 46 15.82 -28.16 -5.48
CA ILE A 46 17.05 -27.56 -4.94
C ILE A 46 17.54 -28.36 -3.74
N THR A 47 16.64 -28.72 -2.83
CA THR A 47 16.99 -29.55 -1.67
C THR A 47 17.53 -30.91 -2.10
N CYS A 48 16.88 -31.59 -3.04
CA CYS A 48 17.34 -32.89 -3.56
C CYS A 48 18.73 -32.77 -4.24
N ILE A 49 18.94 -31.73 -5.06
CA ILE A 49 20.24 -31.49 -5.69
C ILE A 49 21.33 -31.31 -4.63
N ASN A 50 21.09 -30.44 -3.63
CA ASN A 50 22.09 -30.10 -2.62
C ASN A 50 22.37 -31.26 -1.65
N THR A 51 21.34 -32.02 -1.26
CA THR A 51 21.45 -33.07 -0.23
C THR A 51 21.80 -34.44 -0.79
N VAL A 52 21.36 -34.77 -2.01
CA VAL A 52 21.56 -36.11 -2.61
C VAL A 52 22.57 -36.05 -3.74
N LEU A 53 22.38 -35.17 -4.73
CA LEU A 53 23.18 -35.21 -5.94
C LEU A 53 24.59 -34.61 -5.76
N MET A 54 24.70 -33.54 -4.99
CA MET A 54 26.00 -32.87 -4.76
C MET A 54 27.02 -33.77 -4.03
N PRO A 55 26.64 -34.51 -2.97
CA PRO A 55 27.54 -35.47 -2.33
C PRO A 55 27.97 -36.62 -3.27
N LEU A 56 27.08 -37.09 -4.16
CA LEU A 56 27.43 -38.14 -5.13
C LEU A 56 28.45 -37.66 -6.17
N ALA A 57 28.44 -36.37 -6.51
CA ALA A 57 29.42 -35.75 -7.39
C ALA A 57 30.71 -35.32 -6.68
N SER A 58 30.85 -35.56 -5.37
CA SER A 58 31.96 -35.03 -4.55
C SER A 58 33.35 -35.47 -5.02
N SER A 59 33.45 -36.65 -5.65
CA SER A 59 34.71 -37.20 -6.18
C SER A 59 35.19 -36.50 -7.45
N ASN A 60 34.34 -35.72 -8.14
CA ASN A 60 34.68 -34.98 -9.34
C ASN A 60 34.35 -33.49 -9.19
N ILE A 61 35.39 -32.70 -8.89
CA ILE A 61 35.26 -31.26 -8.59
C ILE A 61 34.69 -30.45 -9.76
N THR A 62 34.99 -30.82 -11.00
CA THR A 62 34.49 -30.12 -12.19
C THR A 62 32.99 -30.31 -12.33
N ILE A 63 32.53 -31.56 -12.24
CA ILE A 63 31.09 -31.89 -12.31
C ILE A 63 30.34 -31.20 -11.17
N ARG A 64 30.88 -31.24 -9.95
CA ARG A 64 30.27 -30.58 -8.79
C ARG A 64 30.08 -29.08 -9.02
N ARG A 65 31.13 -28.40 -9.50
CA ARG A 65 31.08 -26.95 -9.78
C ARG A 65 30.08 -26.60 -10.87
N ASP A 66 30.00 -27.41 -11.92
CA ASP A 66 29.02 -27.22 -13.00
C ASP A 66 27.58 -27.43 -12.50
N MET A 67 27.36 -28.40 -11.62
CA MET A 67 26.07 -28.64 -10.98
C MET A 67 25.65 -27.48 -10.07
N GLU A 68 26.55 -26.97 -9.22
CA GLU A 68 26.31 -25.79 -8.38
C GLU A 68 25.93 -24.58 -9.24
N LYS A 69 26.70 -24.30 -10.31
CA LYS A 69 26.44 -23.19 -11.22
C LYS A 69 25.08 -23.32 -11.90
N LYS A 70 24.74 -24.50 -12.42
CA LYS A 70 23.45 -24.72 -13.10
C LYS A 70 22.27 -24.61 -12.14
N THR A 71 22.41 -25.13 -10.93
CA THR A 71 21.37 -25.05 -9.90
C THR A 71 21.09 -23.60 -9.51
N ASN A 72 22.13 -22.81 -9.23
CA ASN A 72 21.98 -21.40 -8.91
C ASN A 72 21.33 -20.61 -10.05
N PHE A 73 21.73 -20.88 -11.30
CA PHE A 73 21.12 -20.25 -12.47
C PHE A 73 19.61 -20.56 -12.58
N ALA A 74 19.22 -21.83 -12.40
CA ALA A 74 17.82 -22.24 -12.44
C ALA A 74 17.00 -21.61 -11.29
N THR A 75 17.55 -21.54 -10.08
CA THR A 75 16.93 -20.89 -8.93
C THR A 75 16.68 -19.41 -9.19
N ASN A 76 17.72 -18.67 -9.61
CA ASN A 76 17.60 -17.23 -9.89
C ASN A 76 16.56 -16.96 -10.97
N ARG A 77 16.52 -17.78 -12.03
CA ARG A 77 15.53 -17.64 -13.10
C ARG A 77 14.10 -17.81 -12.60
N ILE A 78 13.85 -18.80 -11.73
CA ILE A 78 12.52 -19.02 -11.13
C ILE A 78 12.14 -17.84 -10.22
N GLU A 79 13.06 -17.37 -9.39
CA GLU A 79 12.85 -16.22 -8.51
C GLU A 79 12.56 -14.92 -9.29
N GLU A 80 13.32 -14.65 -10.36
CA GLU A 80 13.08 -13.50 -11.25
C GLU A 80 11.67 -13.52 -11.85
N LYS A 81 11.18 -14.68 -12.30
CA LYS A 81 9.82 -14.81 -12.84
C LYS A 81 8.75 -14.63 -11.77
N ILE A 82 8.94 -15.20 -10.58
CA ILE A 82 8.01 -15.00 -9.46
C ILE A 82 7.93 -13.51 -9.10
N ASN A 83 9.09 -12.85 -8.96
CA ASN A 83 9.16 -11.41 -8.70
C ASN A 83 8.45 -10.62 -9.80
N ALA A 84 8.63 -10.98 -11.08
CA ALA A 84 7.94 -10.31 -12.19
C ALA A 84 6.40 -10.45 -12.10
N ILE A 85 5.90 -11.63 -11.71
CA ILE A 85 4.46 -11.86 -11.52
C ILE A 85 3.94 -11.05 -10.33
N GLU A 86 4.66 -11.04 -9.21
CA GLU A 86 4.31 -10.25 -8.02
C GLU A 86 4.26 -8.76 -8.36
N GLN A 87 5.30 -8.23 -9.01
CA GLN A 87 5.35 -6.83 -9.45
C GLN A 87 4.21 -6.47 -10.39
N LYS A 88 3.93 -7.31 -11.40
CA LYS A 88 2.78 -7.10 -12.29
C LYS A 88 1.45 -7.10 -11.55
N THR A 89 1.33 -7.90 -10.49
CA THR A 89 0.15 -7.94 -9.63
C THR A 89 0.00 -6.65 -8.82
N VAL A 90 1.09 -6.07 -8.32
CA VAL A 90 1.09 -4.75 -7.67
C VAL A 90 0.54 -3.69 -8.64
N ASP A 91 1.07 -3.64 -9.87
CA ASP A 91 0.64 -2.69 -10.89
C ASP A 91 -0.87 -2.80 -11.17
N VAL A 92 -1.36 -4.03 -11.40
CA VAL A 92 -2.78 -4.32 -11.65
C VAL A 92 -3.65 -3.88 -10.46
N ALA A 93 -3.21 -4.16 -9.22
CA ALA A 93 -3.95 -3.80 -8.04
C ALA A 93 -4.05 -2.27 -7.87
N LEU A 94 -2.94 -1.54 -8.04
CA LEU A 94 -2.91 -0.08 -7.94
C LEU A 94 -3.66 0.60 -9.08
N ALA A 95 -3.62 0.05 -10.30
CA ALA A 95 -4.43 0.51 -11.42
C ALA A 95 -5.93 0.35 -11.13
N TRP A 96 -6.34 -0.77 -10.52
CA TRP A 96 -7.73 -0.96 -10.11
C TRP A 96 -8.16 0.01 -9.01
N VAL A 97 -7.35 0.19 -7.96
CA VAL A 97 -7.62 1.20 -6.91
C VAL A 97 -7.79 2.59 -7.53
N THR A 98 -6.91 2.97 -8.45
CA THR A 98 -7.00 4.25 -9.18
C THR A 98 -8.32 4.39 -9.94
N ARG A 99 -8.77 3.30 -10.61
CA ARG A 99 -10.03 3.27 -11.34
C ARG A 99 -11.25 3.39 -10.42
N VAL A 100 -11.23 2.72 -9.28
CA VAL A 100 -12.34 2.82 -8.31
C VAL A 100 -12.39 4.22 -7.70
N LEU A 101 -11.24 4.79 -7.35
CA LEU A 101 -11.12 6.17 -6.86
C LEU A 101 -11.62 7.20 -7.88
N SER A 102 -11.37 7.01 -9.19
CA SER A 102 -11.84 7.95 -10.21
C SER A 102 -13.36 7.94 -10.40
N GLY A 103 -14.02 6.84 -10.02
CA GLY A 103 -15.49 6.71 -10.01
C GLY A 103 -16.19 7.36 -8.80
N GLN A 104 -15.44 7.87 -7.81
CA GLN A 104 -16.00 8.44 -6.60
C GLN A 104 -16.79 9.73 -6.88
N LYS A 105 -17.99 9.84 -6.31
CA LYS A 105 -18.87 10.98 -6.59
C LYS A 105 -18.44 12.18 -5.78
N ARG A 106 -18.42 13.36 -6.41
CA ARG A 106 -18.11 14.63 -5.72
C ARG A 106 -19.02 14.94 -4.54
N ASN A 107 -20.26 14.42 -4.54
CA ASN A 107 -21.22 14.61 -3.46
C ASN A 107 -20.94 13.70 -2.25
N ASP A 108 -20.08 12.69 -2.37
CA ASP A 108 -19.75 11.79 -1.24
C ASP A 108 -19.04 12.56 -0.10
N PHE A 109 -18.34 13.65 -0.44
CA PHE A 109 -17.71 14.57 0.52
C PHE A 109 -18.36 15.96 0.55
N ARG A 110 -19.53 16.12 -0.07
CA ARG A 110 -20.32 17.35 0.03
C ARG A 110 -21.81 17.04 0.20
N PRO A 111 -22.22 16.35 1.28
CA PRO A 111 -23.64 16.10 1.56
C PRO A 111 -24.40 17.43 1.68
N LYS A 112 -25.61 17.51 1.11
CA LYS A 112 -26.44 18.72 1.22
C LYS A 112 -26.91 18.88 2.67
N GLU A 113 -26.59 20.02 3.28
CA GLU A 113 -27.17 20.41 4.56
C GLU A 113 -28.65 20.75 4.37
N GLY A 114 -29.54 20.16 5.18
CA GLY A 114 -30.96 20.57 5.23
C GLY A 114 -32.01 19.68 4.54
N VAL A 115 -31.70 18.43 4.13
CA VAL A 115 -32.77 17.44 3.83
C VAL A 115 -33.17 16.75 5.13
N THR A 116 -33.89 17.47 5.99
CA THR A 116 -34.73 16.93 7.06
C THR A 116 -35.90 16.21 6.39
N GLU A 117 -36.18 14.91 6.63
CA GLU A 117 -36.69 14.35 7.89
C GLU A 117 -36.09 12.97 8.26
N ALA A 118 -35.03 12.54 7.57
CA ALA A 118 -34.19 11.36 7.90
C ALA A 118 -32.74 11.79 8.21
N GLY A 119 -32.62 12.85 9.04
CA GLY A 119 -31.54 13.84 9.06
C GLY A 119 -30.11 13.43 9.46
N ALA A 120 -29.76 12.15 9.42
CA ALA A 120 -28.43 11.68 9.81
C ALA A 120 -27.92 10.47 8.99
N GLY A 121 -28.47 10.18 7.80
CA GLY A 121 -28.06 9.01 7.02
C GLY A 121 -26.55 8.95 6.70
N TRP A 122 -25.89 10.11 6.54
CA TRP A 122 -24.42 10.18 6.37
C TRP A 122 -23.66 9.97 7.68
N LEU A 123 -24.27 10.28 8.83
CA LEU A 123 -23.69 10.02 10.15
C LEU A 123 -23.70 8.51 10.44
N GLU A 124 -24.76 7.82 10.03
CA GLU A 124 -24.90 6.35 10.09
C GLU A 124 -23.99 5.63 9.09
N MET A 125 -23.64 6.26 7.96
CA MET A 125 -22.66 5.71 7.02
C MET A 125 -21.30 5.54 7.69
N LEU A 126 -20.82 4.30 7.78
CA LEU A 126 -19.52 3.99 8.37
C LEU A 126 -18.34 4.45 7.48
N GLN A 127 -18.55 4.48 6.16
CA GLN A 127 -17.57 4.81 5.12
C GLN A 127 -18.29 5.12 3.81
N THR A 128 -17.61 5.72 2.83
CA THR A 128 -18.16 5.91 1.48
C THR A 128 -18.27 4.59 0.71
N PRO A 129 -19.16 4.49 -0.31
CA PRO A 129 -19.23 3.31 -1.17
C PRO A 129 -17.91 2.98 -1.87
N THR A 130 -17.14 4.01 -2.26
CA THR A 130 -15.80 3.84 -2.85
C THR A 130 -14.84 3.22 -1.85
N CYS A 131 -14.81 3.73 -0.61
CA CYS A 131 -13.99 3.14 0.45
C CYS A 131 -14.36 1.69 0.75
N ALA A 132 -15.66 1.37 0.77
CA ALA A 132 -16.14 0.00 0.92
C ALA A 132 -15.64 -0.92 -0.21
N SER A 133 -15.73 -0.45 -1.46
CA SER A 133 -15.30 -1.21 -2.64
C SER A 133 -13.80 -1.48 -2.62
N ILE A 134 -12.98 -0.46 -2.35
CA ILE A 134 -11.52 -0.61 -2.29
C ILE A 134 -11.13 -1.51 -1.11
N SER A 135 -11.74 -1.31 0.06
CA SER A 135 -11.47 -2.15 1.23
C SER A 135 -11.79 -3.61 0.96
N GLY A 136 -12.95 -3.91 0.36
CA GLY A 136 -13.34 -5.27 0.02
C GLY A 136 -12.42 -5.93 -1.02
N PHE A 137 -12.02 -5.17 -2.04
CA PHE A 137 -11.05 -5.62 -3.03
C PHE A 137 -9.69 -5.95 -2.40
N LEU A 138 -9.14 -5.03 -1.59
CA LEU A 138 -7.85 -5.22 -0.92
C LEU A 138 -7.89 -6.39 0.08
N THR A 139 -9.01 -6.59 0.79
CA THR A 139 -9.20 -7.77 1.65
C THR A 139 -9.16 -9.07 0.83
N ARG A 140 -9.84 -9.14 -0.33
CA ARG A 140 -9.79 -10.32 -1.21
C ARG A 140 -8.38 -10.57 -1.73
N LEU A 141 -7.70 -9.54 -2.23
CA LEU A 141 -6.32 -9.63 -2.71
C LEU A 141 -5.38 -10.14 -1.61
N HIS A 142 -5.48 -9.59 -0.40
CA HIS A 142 -4.70 -10.04 0.75
C HIS A 142 -4.93 -11.53 1.06
N SER A 143 -6.19 -11.98 1.08
CA SER A 143 -6.50 -13.42 1.28
C SER A 143 -5.93 -14.30 0.17
N VAL A 144 -6.02 -13.90 -1.10
CA VAL A 144 -5.45 -14.67 -2.20
C VAL A 144 -3.92 -14.71 -2.09
N ALA A 145 -3.27 -13.60 -1.76
CA ALA A 145 -1.83 -13.52 -1.60
C ALA A 145 -1.33 -14.47 -0.50
N LEU A 146 -1.95 -14.45 0.69
CA LEU A 146 -1.57 -15.35 1.80
C LEU A 146 -1.83 -16.83 1.48
N ASN A 147 -2.86 -17.13 0.69
CA ASN A 147 -3.15 -18.49 0.23
C ASN A 147 -2.25 -18.94 -0.92
N SER A 148 -1.60 -18.02 -1.63
CA SER A 148 -0.82 -18.32 -2.84
C SER A 148 0.69 -18.24 -2.63
N LEU A 149 1.15 -17.45 -1.67
CA LEU A 149 2.56 -17.26 -1.37
C LEU A 149 2.93 -17.97 -0.05
N PRO A 150 4.16 -18.53 0.06
CA PRO A 150 4.63 -19.09 1.31
C PRO A 150 4.76 -18.01 2.40
N SER A 151 4.25 -18.28 3.60
CA SER A 151 4.35 -17.38 4.75
C SER A 151 5.75 -17.32 5.37
N SER A 152 6.64 -18.25 5.01
CA SER A 152 7.98 -18.38 5.57
C SER A 152 9.02 -17.46 4.92
N GLY A 153 8.65 -16.69 3.89
CA GLY A 153 9.55 -15.81 3.14
C GLY A 153 9.26 -14.32 3.32
N SER A 154 10.28 -13.48 3.14
CA SER A 154 10.12 -12.01 3.15
C SER A 154 9.34 -11.45 1.96
N ASN A 155 9.21 -12.21 0.87
CA ASN A 155 8.61 -11.73 -0.37
C ASN A 155 7.15 -11.30 -0.19
N VAL A 156 6.34 -12.11 0.51
CA VAL A 156 4.93 -11.76 0.78
C VAL A 156 4.83 -10.45 1.57
N LYS A 157 5.72 -10.24 2.55
CA LYS A 157 5.78 -9.01 3.33
C LYS A 157 6.15 -7.81 2.45
N THR A 158 7.17 -7.94 1.60
CA THR A 158 7.58 -6.88 0.67
C THR A 158 6.45 -6.54 -0.32
N PHE A 159 5.86 -7.56 -0.94
CA PHE A 159 4.74 -7.43 -1.87
C PHE A 159 3.54 -6.69 -1.24
N LEU A 160 3.11 -7.11 -0.05
CA LEU A 160 2.01 -6.44 0.66
C LEU A 160 2.37 -5.02 1.09
N THR A 161 3.63 -4.79 1.48
CA THR A 161 4.12 -3.46 1.86
C THR A 161 4.06 -2.50 0.66
N GLU A 162 4.42 -2.97 -0.53
CA GLU A 162 4.38 -2.17 -1.75
C GLU A 162 2.94 -1.77 -2.12
N ILE A 163 1.99 -2.71 -2.06
CA ILE A 163 0.56 -2.42 -2.27
C ILE A 163 0.05 -1.40 -1.24
N ALA A 164 0.42 -1.54 0.03
CA ALA A 164 0.01 -0.61 1.08
C ALA A 164 0.56 0.81 0.84
N LEU A 165 1.84 0.92 0.49
CA LEU A 165 2.48 2.19 0.19
C LEU A 165 1.91 2.85 -1.08
N GLY A 166 1.67 2.06 -2.14
CA GLY A 166 1.06 2.53 -3.38
C GLY A 166 -0.38 2.99 -3.17
N THR A 167 -1.19 2.21 -2.45
CA THR A 167 -2.57 2.58 -2.10
C THR A 167 -2.60 3.89 -1.31
N ARG A 168 -1.73 4.03 -0.29
CA ARG A 168 -1.57 5.27 0.46
C ARG A 168 -1.27 6.47 -0.47
N ALA A 169 -0.32 6.32 -1.39
CA ALA A 169 0.04 7.40 -2.32
C ALA A 169 -1.16 7.81 -3.20
N LEU A 170 -1.91 6.84 -3.73
CA LEU A 170 -3.11 7.10 -4.53
C LEU A 170 -4.20 7.82 -3.73
N LEU A 171 -4.41 7.44 -2.47
CA LEU A 171 -5.36 8.10 -1.57
C LEU A 171 -4.95 9.56 -1.32
N LEU A 172 -3.70 9.80 -0.94
CA LEU A 172 -3.19 11.16 -0.71
C LEU A 172 -3.42 12.06 -1.94
N GLU A 173 -3.11 11.57 -3.14
CA GLU A 173 -3.36 12.31 -4.39
C GLU A 173 -4.84 12.48 -4.72
N HIS A 174 -5.68 11.52 -4.36
CA HIS A 174 -7.12 11.59 -4.56
C HIS A 174 -7.74 12.70 -3.70
N PHE A 175 -7.45 12.74 -2.40
CA PHE A 175 -8.05 13.72 -1.48
C PHE A 175 -7.58 15.16 -1.71
N LYS A 176 -6.48 15.38 -2.45
CA LYS A 176 -6.09 16.72 -2.95
C LYS A 176 -7.06 17.27 -4.01
N LYS A 177 -7.98 16.47 -4.57
CA LYS A 177 -8.83 16.84 -5.71
C LYS A 177 -10.31 17.06 -5.34
N PHE A 178 -10.77 16.54 -4.20
CA PHE A 178 -12.18 16.57 -3.83
C PHE A 178 -12.51 17.78 -2.96
N PRO A 179 -13.53 18.59 -3.29
CA PRO A 179 -14.01 19.62 -2.38
C PRO A 179 -14.83 19.00 -1.25
N VAL A 180 -14.67 19.54 -0.05
CA VAL A 180 -15.19 18.94 1.18
C VAL A 180 -15.91 19.99 2.02
N ASN A 181 -17.15 19.72 2.43
CA ASN A 181 -17.87 20.54 3.41
C ASN A 181 -17.73 19.97 4.84
N GLY A 182 -18.30 20.64 5.85
CA GLY A 182 -18.19 20.22 7.26
C GLY A 182 -18.56 18.74 7.48
N PRO A 183 -19.78 18.29 7.10
CA PRO A 183 -20.16 16.87 7.16
C PRO A 183 -19.25 15.95 6.34
N GLY A 184 -18.84 16.40 5.16
CA GLY A 184 -17.91 15.68 4.29
C GLY A 184 -16.55 15.45 4.94
N GLY A 185 -16.04 16.38 5.76
CA GLY A 185 -14.77 16.22 6.47
C GLY A 185 -14.80 15.06 7.46
N LEU A 186 -15.95 14.82 8.09
CA LEU A 186 -16.16 13.64 8.94
C LEU A 186 -16.18 12.35 8.11
N MET A 187 -16.77 12.37 6.91
CA MET A 187 -16.72 11.23 5.98
C MET A 187 -15.30 10.94 5.50
N VAL A 188 -14.50 11.96 5.18
CA VAL A 188 -13.07 11.79 4.86
C VAL A 188 -12.33 11.14 6.04
N THR A 189 -12.60 11.60 7.26
CA THR A 189 -11.97 11.03 8.46
C THR A 189 -12.33 9.56 8.64
N LYS A 190 -13.60 9.18 8.44
CA LYS A 190 -14.05 7.79 8.49
C LYS A 190 -13.33 6.92 7.45
N ASP A 191 -13.29 7.37 6.20
CA ASP A 191 -12.61 6.66 5.10
C ASP A 191 -11.11 6.48 5.39
N MET A 192 -10.41 7.54 5.83
CA MET A 192 -8.98 7.48 6.17
C MET A 192 -8.70 6.51 7.30
N THR A 193 -9.50 6.55 8.36
CA THR A 193 -9.39 5.60 9.47
C THR A 193 -9.57 4.17 8.98
N ARG A 194 -10.59 3.91 8.15
CA ARG A 194 -10.83 2.58 7.61
C ARG A 194 -9.66 2.07 6.77
N TYR A 195 -9.14 2.89 5.85
CA TYR A 195 -8.00 2.50 5.02
C TYR A 195 -6.78 2.20 5.88
N THR A 196 -6.49 3.05 6.87
CA THR A 196 -5.36 2.85 7.78
C THR A 196 -5.52 1.57 8.62
N GLU A 197 -6.70 1.33 9.20
CA GLU A 197 -6.97 0.10 9.96
C GLU A 197 -6.79 -1.16 9.10
N LEU A 198 -7.33 -1.15 7.87
CA LEU A 198 -7.19 -2.26 6.95
C LEU A 198 -5.71 -2.52 6.61
N LEU A 199 -4.97 -1.50 6.20
CA LEU A 199 -3.57 -1.66 5.80
C LEU A 199 -2.68 -2.02 6.99
N ARG A 200 -2.95 -1.51 8.19
CA ARG A 200 -2.24 -1.88 9.42
C ARG A 200 -2.53 -3.31 9.88
N SER A 201 -3.67 -3.88 9.49
CA SER A 201 -4.01 -5.28 9.82
C SER A 201 -3.14 -6.31 9.10
N TRP A 202 -2.41 -5.89 8.06
CA TRP A 202 -1.55 -6.77 7.28
C TRP A 202 -0.20 -7.00 7.96
N ASP A 203 0.44 -8.12 7.62
CA ASP A 203 1.84 -8.35 7.98
C ASP A 203 2.77 -7.64 6.98
N ILE A 204 2.95 -6.33 7.18
CA ILE A 204 3.81 -5.44 6.39
C ILE A 204 4.93 -4.85 7.23
N ASP A 205 5.84 -4.09 6.61
CA ASP A 205 6.95 -3.43 7.29
C ASP A 205 6.52 -2.58 8.50
N GLU A 206 7.22 -2.73 9.63
CA GLU A 206 6.87 -2.05 10.89
C GLU A 206 7.08 -0.53 10.81
N GLY A 207 8.02 -0.06 10.00
CA GLY A 207 8.18 1.37 9.70
C GLY A 207 7.04 1.95 8.86
N VAL A 208 6.21 1.08 8.26
CA VAL A 208 5.02 1.48 7.49
C VAL A 208 3.76 1.46 8.36
N LYS A 209 3.51 0.38 9.11
CA LYS A 209 2.28 0.21 9.92
C LYS A 209 2.37 0.68 11.38
N GLY A 210 3.58 0.77 11.94
CA GLY A 210 3.81 1.15 13.33
C GLY A 210 3.40 2.60 13.62
N ILE A 211 3.41 2.96 14.91
CA ILE A 211 3.15 4.33 15.36
C ILE A 211 4.25 5.26 14.82
N GLY A 212 3.86 6.37 14.20
CA GLY A 212 4.78 7.26 13.48
C GLY A 212 5.24 6.69 12.14
N GLY A 213 4.60 5.61 11.68
CA GLY A 213 4.91 4.97 10.40
C GLY A 213 4.32 5.71 9.21
N ALA A 214 4.65 5.24 8.01
CA ALA A 214 4.21 5.89 6.77
C ALA A 214 2.68 5.99 6.62
N LEU A 215 1.90 5.10 7.24
CA LEU A 215 0.42 5.14 7.16
C LEU A 215 -0.22 6.24 8.02
N ASP A 216 0.47 6.77 9.04
CA ASP A 216 -0.07 7.76 9.98
C ASP A 216 -0.48 9.06 9.28
N VAL A 217 0.20 9.38 8.17
CA VAL A 217 -0.11 10.53 7.32
C VAL A 217 -1.55 10.53 6.81
N LEU A 218 -2.18 9.37 6.62
CA LEU A 218 -3.59 9.28 6.21
C LEU A 218 -4.53 9.82 7.31
N LEU A 219 -4.24 9.48 8.57
CA LEU A 219 -5.01 9.98 9.72
C LEU A 219 -4.78 11.48 9.91
N GLU A 220 -3.54 11.93 9.70
CA GLU A 220 -3.21 13.34 9.73
C GLU A 220 -4.02 14.12 8.67
N VAL A 221 -4.01 13.66 7.42
CA VAL A 221 -4.82 14.27 6.34
C VAL A 221 -6.31 14.26 6.67
N GLY A 222 -6.85 13.16 7.20
CA GLY A 222 -8.25 13.10 7.64
C GLY A 222 -8.59 14.21 8.63
N SER A 223 -7.73 14.43 9.63
CA SER A 223 -7.93 15.49 10.61
C SER A 223 -7.87 16.91 10.03
N LEU A 224 -7.10 17.16 8.96
CA LEU A 224 -7.00 18.49 8.32
C LEU A 224 -8.35 18.99 7.78
N PHE A 225 -9.27 18.08 7.44
CA PHE A 225 -10.60 18.42 6.91
C PHE A 225 -11.62 18.80 8.00
N VAL A 226 -11.31 18.57 9.28
CA VAL A 226 -12.25 18.79 10.40
C VAL A 226 -11.73 19.84 11.38
N VAL A 227 -10.41 20.02 11.48
CA VAL A 227 -9.78 20.91 12.46
C VAL A 227 -10.10 22.39 12.19
N GLY A 228 -10.41 23.17 13.23
CA GLY A 228 -10.64 24.61 13.13
C GLY A 228 -9.37 25.43 12.86
N PRO A 229 -9.49 26.71 12.46
CA PRO A 229 -8.35 27.53 12.03
C PRO A 229 -7.27 27.71 13.11
N GLU A 230 -7.64 27.89 14.38
CA GLU A 230 -6.65 28.07 15.46
C GLU A 230 -5.84 26.79 15.74
N ALA A 231 -6.50 25.64 15.77
CA ALA A 231 -5.82 24.35 15.95
C ALA A 231 -4.97 23.98 14.73
N LEU A 232 -5.39 24.37 13.51
CA LEU A 232 -4.58 24.21 12.31
C LEU A 232 -3.30 25.07 12.39
N ARG A 233 -3.42 26.34 12.79
CA ARG A 233 -2.28 27.24 12.99
C ARG A 233 -1.26 26.66 13.97
N GLU A 234 -1.74 26.09 15.08
CA GLU A 234 -0.84 25.50 16.07
C GLU A 234 -0.14 24.24 15.56
N ARG A 235 -0.84 23.40 14.78
CA ARG A 235 -0.20 22.23 14.14
C ARG A 235 0.88 22.62 13.14
N ILE A 236 0.67 23.68 12.36
CA ILE A 236 1.65 24.19 11.41
C ILE A 236 2.86 24.76 12.13
N ARG A 237 2.65 25.52 13.22
CA ARG A 237 3.72 26.02 14.07
C ARG A 237 4.54 24.87 14.64
N ALA A 238 3.89 23.83 15.18
CA ALA A 238 4.53 22.65 15.72
C ALA A 238 5.26 21.81 14.66
N GLY A 239 4.74 21.76 13.41
CA GLY A 239 5.35 21.01 12.29
C GLY A 239 6.52 21.73 11.62
N THR A 240 6.59 23.06 11.69
CA THR A 240 7.71 23.87 11.15
C THR A 240 8.87 24.03 12.13
N THR A 241 8.62 23.88 13.44
CA THR A 241 9.67 23.72 14.45
C THR A 241 10.06 22.25 14.55
N GLY A 242 10.97 21.81 13.69
CA GLY A 242 11.55 20.48 13.79
C GLY A 242 12.17 20.24 15.18
N GLY A 243 11.44 19.49 16.02
CA GLY A 243 11.97 18.86 17.23
C GLY A 243 11.62 19.52 18.56
N SER A 244 11.33 18.63 19.52
CA SER A 244 11.23 18.81 20.98
C SER A 244 9.82 19.08 21.55
N GLY A 245 9.44 18.49 22.70
CA GLY A 245 10.28 17.90 23.75
C GLY A 245 9.64 16.72 24.50
N GLY A 246 10.39 15.97 25.31
CA GLY A 246 11.79 16.14 25.75
C GLY A 246 12.37 14.79 26.22
N GLY A 247 13.63 14.62 26.60
CA GLY A 247 14.79 15.50 26.73
C GLY A 247 16.02 14.63 27.08
N GLY A 248 17.23 15.20 27.00
CA GLY A 248 18.43 14.67 27.66
C GLY A 248 19.48 13.99 26.77
N GLY A 249 20.49 14.76 26.37
CA GLY A 249 21.92 14.38 26.43
C GLY A 249 22.47 13.31 25.48
N GLY A 250 23.31 13.77 24.54
CA GLY A 250 24.57 13.07 24.19
C GLY A 250 24.61 12.27 22.90
N GLY A 251 25.51 12.66 22.00
CA GLY A 251 26.36 11.71 21.27
C GLY A 251 25.94 11.25 19.87
N THR A 252 26.81 11.60 18.92
CA THR A 252 27.23 10.84 17.73
C THR A 252 26.33 10.73 16.49
N ASN A 253 26.94 11.16 15.37
CA ASN A 253 26.58 10.95 13.97
C ASN A 253 26.01 9.55 13.67
N THR A 254 24.84 9.50 13.04
CA THR A 254 24.54 8.51 12.00
C THR A 254 23.54 9.10 11.01
N SER A 255 24.02 9.36 9.79
CA SER A 255 23.22 9.68 8.63
C SER A 255 22.50 8.42 8.15
N GLN A 256 21.23 8.23 8.48
CA GLN A 256 20.33 7.31 7.79
C GLN A 256 18.85 7.62 8.11
N GLY A 257 18.09 7.94 7.06
CA GLY A 257 16.64 7.77 6.97
C GLY A 257 15.75 8.54 7.95
N LYS A 258 15.67 9.87 7.85
CA LYS A 258 14.51 10.60 8.41
C LYS A 258 13.27 10.19 7.64
N SER A 259 12.34 9.55 8.32
CA SER A 259 11.06 9.12 7.78
C SER A 259 10.31 10.34 7.21
N ASN A 260 9.92 10.23 5.94
CA ASN A 260 9.21 11.25 5.15
C ASN A 260 7.73 11.38 5.58
N VAL A 261 7.46 11.27 6.90
CA VAL A 261 6.12 11.06 7.46
C VAL A 261 5.39 12.37 7.69
N ALA A 262 6.12 13.47 7.91
CA ALA A 262 5.51 14.78 8.09
C ALA A 262 5.12 15.39 6.74
N LEU A 263 3.85 15.82 6.63
CA LEU A 263 3.37 16.58 5.47
C LEU A 263 4.15 17.88 5.33
N SER A 264 4.55 18.19 4.10
CA SER A 264 5.10 19.51 3.80
C SER A 264 4.02 20.59 3.93
N VAL A 265 4.44 21.83 4.20
CA VAL A 265 3.57 23.02 4.21
C VAL A 265 2.73 23.12 2.93
N GLN A 266 3.33 22.82 1.77
CA GLN A 266 2.66 22.82 0.47
C GLN A 266 1.56 21.76 0.39
N GLU A 267 1.78 20.57 0.95
CA GLU A 267 0.78 19.51 0.98
C GLU A 267 -0.36 19.84 1.94
N VAL A 268 -0.08 20.36 3.13
CA VAL A 268 -1.11 20.84 4.07
C VAL A 268 -1.99 21.88 3.39
N ARG A 269 -1.37 22.86 2.71
CA ARG A 269 -2.07 23.88 1.92
C ARG A 269 -2.96 23.25 0.84
N ALA A 270 -2.47 22.24 0.13
CA ALA A 270 -3.23 21.56 -0.92
C ALA A 270 -4.51 20.89 -0.42
N TYR A 271 -4.51 20.31 0.79
CA TYR A 271 -5.70 19.73 1.41
C TYR A 271 -6.65 20.81 1.96
N VAL A 272 -6.12 21.80 2.68
CA VAL A 272 -6.93 22.85 3.31
C VAL A 272 -7.69 23.68 2.27
N LEU A 273 -7.10 23.96 1.11
CA LEU A 273 -7.76 24.65 0.00
C LEU A 273 -8.97 23.90 -0.58
N ARG A 274 -9.14 22.61 -0.24
CA ARG A 274 -10.29 21.83 -0.69
C ARG A 274 -11.48 21.92 0.25
N ARG A 275 -11.32 22.48 1.44
CA ARG A 275 -12.44 22.71 2.35
C ARG A 275 -13.32 23.85 1.85
N GLU A 276 -14.62 23.76 2.09
CA GLU A 276 -15.59 24.80 1.75
C GLU A 276 -15.36 26.10 2.54
N ASP A 277 -14.87 25.99 3.77
CA ASP A 277 -14.54 27.13 4.65
C ASP A 277 -13.15 27.74 4.36
N SER A 278 -12.43 27.25 3.34
CA SER A 278 -11.11 27.76 2.97
C SER A 278 -11.12 29.25 2.61
N GLY A 279 -12.23 29.77 2.09
CA GLY A 279 -12.40 31.19 1.77
C GLY A 279 -12.69 32.09 2.97
N THR A 280 -12.91 31.55 4.17
CA THR A 280 -13.23 32.35 5.36
C THR A 280 -12.01 33.15 5.83
N VAL A 281 -12.25 34.31 6.45
CA VAL A 281 -11.18 35.20 6.93
C VAL A 281 -10.24 34.48 7.91
N GLY A 282 -10.79 33.65 8.79
CA GLY A 282 -10.01 32.84 9.73
C GLY A 282 -9.08 31.86 9.01
N MET A 283 -9.57 31.14 8.00
CA MET A 283 -8.76 30.16 7.26
C MET A 283 -7.75 30.83 6.31
N GLN A 284 -8.13 31.93 5.66
CA GLN A 284 -7.22 32.73 4.81
C GLN A 284 -6.06 33.32 5.62
N SER A 285 -6.31 33.75 6.87
CA SER A 285 -5.23 34.18 7.77
C SER A 285 -4.22 33.07 8.05
N VAL A 286 -4.68 31.82 8.21
CA VAL A 286 -3.80 30.65 8.40
C VAL A 286 -3.05 30.30 7.12
N LEU A 287 -3.74 30.30 5.97
CA LEU A 287 -3.15 30.03 4.65
C LEU A 287 -2.11 31.07 4.20
N ASN A 288 -2.25 32.32 4.64
CA ASN A 288 -1.27 33.36 4.39
C ASN A 288 -0.07 33.30 5.34
N SER A 289 -0.20 32.60 6.48
CA SER A 289 0.91 32.32 7.40
C SER A 289 1.66 31.02 7.09
N LEU A 290 1.18 30.26 6.10
CA LEU A 290 1.76 29.01 5.57
C LEU A 290 2.78 29.28 4.47
#